data_AF-A0AAW2Z0B0-F1
#
_entry.id   AF-A0AAW2Z0B0-F1
#
_cell.length_a   1.000
_cell.length_b   1.000
_cell.length_c   1.000
_cell.angle_alpha   90.00
_cell.angle_beta   90.00
_cell.angle_gamma   90.00
#
_symmetry.space_group_name_H-M   'P 1'
#
loop_
_entity.id
_entity.type
_entity.pdbx_description
1 polymer ?
#
loop_
_entity_poly.entity_id
_entity_poly.type
_entity_poly.pdbx_seq_one_letter_code
_entity_poly.pdbx_strand_id
1 'polypeptide(L)'
;MPKPYAGYDPSLPKSIIKISYPSGEEITIDDLVKKPASSPKENTIESVLNQLSRKDFEKTKTEFIKVAKLETDSPKIAASILDQALTDPNFVDLYVALAKTLDNKNVTSALLNSCQDEFQKESPASKFFKNESDNNADGMWEEEEQFRKRRTNNLLLLGELFKSGLLNKKATQSIINELLEKCSSQEDYPVQEYCTFLNAVGPHLSSDQEYIVSVMSRTDALAQSLQGLLQEDLKDLLNLYNNGWQVRYN
;
A
#
# COMPACT_ATOMS: atom_id res chain seq x y z
N MET A 1 30.77 4.69 -16.95
CA MET A 1 30.68 4.87 -18.41
C MET A 1 30.35 3.53 -19.05
N PRO A 2 29.16 3.32 -19.64
CA PRO A 2 28.82 2.06 -20.28
C PRO A 2 29.51 1.93 -21.64
N LYS A 3 29.98 0.72 -21.97
CA LYS A 3 30.53 0.33 -23.27
C LYS A 3 29.46 -0.43 -24.10
N PRO A 4 29.58 -0.44 -25.45
CA PRO A 4 28.45 -0.57 -26.38
C PRO A 4 28.10 -2.02 -26.79
N TYR A 5 26.88 -2.13 -27.32
CA TYR A 5 26.19 -3.29 -27.88
C TYR A 5 26.95 -4.05 -28.98
N ALA A 6 26.78 -5.37 -29.00
CA ALA A 6 27.01 -6.29 -30.13
C ALA A 6 26.01 -7.45 -30.00
N GLY A 7 25.25 -7.90 -31.00
CA GLY A 7 25.11 -7.49 -32.39
C GLY A 7 23.77 -8.02 -32.97
N TYR A 8 23.22 -7.30 -33.94
CA TYR A 8 22.07 -7.69 -34.74
C TYR A 8 22.57 -8.07 -36.14
N ASP A 9 22.26 -9.28 -36.61
CA ASP A 9 22.56 -9.76 -37.96
C ASP A 9 21.28 -9.67 -38.83
N PRO A 10 21.25 -8.80 -39.86
CA PRO A 10 20.08 -8.59 -40.70
C PRO A 10 19.77 -9.73 -41.69
N SER A 11 20.59 -10.80 -41.74
CA SER A 11 20.55 -11.80 -42.81
C SER A 11 19.83 -13.12 -42.47
N LEU A 12 19.27 -13.26 -41.26
CA LEU A 12 18.55 -14.48 -40.86
C LEU A 12 17.04 -14.44 -41.23
N PRO A 13 16.49 -15.48 -41.89
CA PRO A 13 15.09 -15.52 -42.29
C PRO A 13 14.15 -15.66 -41.08
N LYS A 14 13.15 -14.77 -40.97
CA LYS A 14 12.09 -14.82 -39.95
C LYS A 14 11.15 -15.99 -40.23
N SER A 15 11.22 -17.07 -39.45
CA SER A 15 10.19 -18.11 -39.47
C SER A 15 8.94 -17.65 -38.71
N ILE A 16 7.81 -17.80 -39.40
CA ILE A 16 6.47 -17.30 -39.05
C ILE A 16 5.76 -18.35 -38.19
N ILE A 17 5.33 -18.00 -36.98
CA ILE A 17 4.29 -18.77 -36.27
C ILE A 17 2.94 -18.12 -36.57
N LYS A 18 2.09 -18.87 -37.29
CA LYS A 18 0.68 -18.54 -37.53
C LYS A 18 -0.14 -18.93 -36.29
N ILE A 19 -0.92 -18.00 -35.76
CA ILE A 19 -2.07 -18.32 -34.89
C ILE A 19 -3.32 -17.98 -35.71
N SER A 20 -4.14 -19.00 -36.02
CA SER A 20 -5.48 -18.82 -36.57
C SER A 20 -6.51 -19.02 -35.46
N TYR A 21 -7.53 -18.18 -35.42
CA TYR A 21 -8.79 -18.48 -34.72
C TYR A 21 -9.92 -18.63 -35.75
N PRO A 22 -10.80 -19.64 -35.61
CA PRO A 22 -11.94 -19.82 -36.48
C PRO A 22 -13.18 -19.15 -35.88
N SER A 23 -13.58 -18.00 -36.41
CA SER A 23 -14.98 -17.60 -36.57
C SER A 23 -15.00 -16.32 -37.41
N GLY A 24 -15.59 -16.42 -38.61
CA GLY A 24 -15.70 -15.30 -39.54
C GLY A 24 -16.73 -14.26 -39.11
N GLU A 25 -16.40 -13.47 -38.10
CA GLU A 25 -17.04 -12.18 -37.85
C GLU A 25 -16.01 -11.07 -38.11
N GLU A 26 -16.25 -10.27 -39.15
CA GLU A 26 -15.52 -9.04 -39.39
C GLU A 26 -15.97 -7.99 -38.38
N ILE A 27 -15.09 -7.67 -37.42
CA ILE A 27 -15.28 -6.53 -36.51
C ILE A 27 -14.83 -5.28 -37.27
N THR A 28 -15.74 -4.34 -37.49
CA THR A 28 -15.40 -3.06 -38.15
C THR A 28 -14.67 -2.14 -37.18
N ILE A 29 -13.89 -1.17 -37.67
CA ILE A 29 -13.20 -0.19 -36.83
C ILE A 29 -14.20 0.59 -35.93
N ASP A 30 -15.45 0.74 -36.37
CA ASP A 30 -16.52 1.32 -35.56
C ASP A 30 -16.93 0.44 -34.35
N ASP A 31 -16.70 -0.87 -34.40
CA ASP A 31 -16.95 -1.80 -33.29
C ASP A 31 -15.81 -1.76 -32.24
N LEU A 32 -14.60 -1.33 -32.63
CA LEU A 32 -13.49 -1.04 -31.72
C LEU A 32 -13.63 0.34 -31.04
N VAL A 33 -14.38 1.26 -31.65
CA VAL A 33 -14.63 2.62 -31.12
C VAL A 33 -15.96 2.72 -30.37
N LYS A 34 -16.91 1.81 -30.61
CA LYS A 34 -18.05 1.62 -29.72
C LYS A 34 -17.60 0.86 -28.48
N LYS A 35 -17.25 1.61 -27.44
CA LYS A 35 -17.41 1.17 -26.05
C LYS A 35 -18.75 0.40 -25.99
N PRO A 36 -18.79 -0.88 -25.57
CA PRO A 36 -20.06 -1.57 -25.41
C PRO A 36 -20.97 -0.63 -24.63
N ALA A 37 -22.16 -0.38 -25.16
CA ALA A 37 -23.17 0.44 -24.51
C ALA A 37 -23.13 0.06 -23.04
N SER A 38 -22.74 1.02 -22.20
CA SER A 38 -22.53 0.75 -20.79
C SER A 38 -23.75 -0.01 -20.31
N SER A 39 -23.54 -1.26 -19.87
CA SER A 39 -24.44 -1.87 -18.92
C SER A 39 -24.79 -0.77 -17.91
N PRO A 40 -26.08 -0.62 -17.53
CA PRO A 40 -26.52 0.50 -16.70
C PRO A 40 -25.54 0.63 -15.56
N LYS A 41 -24.75 1.73 -15.53
CA LYS A 41 -23.51 1.85 -14.73
C LYS A 41 -23.65 1.00 -13.48
N GLU A 42 -23.07 -0.19 -13.47
CA GLU A 42 -23.17 -1.00 -12.27
C GLU A 42 -22.40 -0.18 -11.24
N ASN A 43 -23.15 0.38 -10.29
CA ASN A 43 -22.57 1.07 -9.16
C ASN A 43 -21.94 -0.05 -8.33
N THR A 44 -20.76 -0.51 -8.72
CA THR A 44 -19.95 -1.44 -7.95
C THR A 44 -19.21 -0.68 -6.86
N ILE A 45 -18.69 -1.40 -5.87
CA ILE A 45 -17.94 -0.81 -4.77
C ILE A 45 -16.72 -0.05 -5.32
N GLU A 46 -16.01 -0.66 -6.27
CA GLU A 46 -14.81 -0.13 -6.91
C GLU A 46 -15.12 1.14 -7.71
N SER A 47 -16.23 1.17 -8.47
CA SER A 47 -16.66 2.33 -9.24
C SER A 47 -16.92 3.55 -8.36
N VAL A 48 -17.49 3.32 -7.17
CA VAL A 48 -17.75 4.38 -6.17
C VAL A 48 -16.46 4.84 -5.50
N LEU A 49 -15.59 3.90 -5.11
CA LEU A 49 -14.30 4.21 -4.48
C LEU A 49 -13.37 4.99 -5.43
N ASN A 50 -13.37 4.69 -6.73
CA ASN A 50 -12.61 5.44 -7.73
C ASN A 50 -13.07 6.89 -7.93
N GLN A 51 -14.29 7.22 -7.53
CA GLN A 51 -14.84 8.59 -7.58
C GLN A 51 -14.67 9.33 -6.24
N LEU A 52 -13.95 8.75 -5.28
CA LEU A 52 -13.78 9.34 -3.97
C LEU A 52 -13.01 10.67 -4.06
N SER A 53 -13.57 11.69 -3.45
CA SER A 53 -12.91 12.98 -3.27
C SER A 53 -13.33 13.59 -1.95
N ARG A 54 -12.50 14.48 -1.42
CA ARG A 54 -12.82 15.23 -0.18
C ARG A 54 -14.04 16.14 -0.37
N LYS A 55 -14.19 16.75 -1.55
CA LYS A 55 -15.27 17.71 -1.85
C LYS A 55 -16.65 17.07 -1.84
N ASP A 56 -16.75 15.87 -2.42
CA ASP A 56 -18.04 15.18 -2.60
C ASP A 56 -18.20 13.96 -1.68
N PHE A 57 -17.42 13.90 -0.58
CA PHE A 57 -17.34 12.72 0.28
C PHE A 57 -18.70 12.24 0.81
N GLU A 58 -19.56 13.13 1.28
CA GLU A 58 -20.89 12.73 1.81
C GLU A 58 -21.79 12.10 0.74
N LYS A 59 -21.67 12.56 -0.51
CA LYS A 59 -22.38 11.97 -1.64
C LYS A 59 -21.81 10.58 -1.95
N THR A 60 -20.49 10.46 -2.08
CA THR A 60 -19.81 9.18 -2.34
C THR A 60 -20.08 8.18 -1.23
N LYS A 61 -20.07 8.60 0.04
CA LYS A 61 -20.41 7.77 1.20
C LYS A 61 -21.83 7.26 1.15
N THR A 62 -22.79 8.10 0.78
CA THR A 62 -24.19 7.68 0.63
C THR A 62 -24.35 6.63 -0.46
N GLU A 63 -23.66 6.80 -1.58
CA GLU A 63 -23.65 5.84 -2.68
C GLU A 63 -22.95 4.53 -2.30
N PHE A 64 -21.80 4.64 -1.65
CA PHE A 64 -21.03 3.51 -1.13
C PHE A 64 -21.88 2.65 -0.19
N ILE A 65 -22.57 3.27 0.78
CA ILE A 65 -23.45 2.54 1.70
C ILE A 65 -24.58 1.83 0.95
N LYS A 66 -25.14 2.43 -0.11
CA LYS A 66 -26.20 1.77 -0.90
C LYS A 66 -25.69 0.52 -1.60
N VAL A 67 -24.54 0.61 -2.24
CA VAL A 67 -23.92 -0.52 -2.96
C VAL A 67 -23.44 -1.58 -1.98
N ALA A 68 -22.69 -1.19 -0.96
CA ALA A 68 -22.13 -2.10 0.04
C ALA A 68 -23.22 -2.78 0.89
N LYS A 69 -24.43 -2.23 0.97
CA LYS A 69 -25.58 -2.93 1.59
C LYS A 69 -26.00 -4.16 0.80
N LEU A 70 -25.88 -4.14 -0.52
CA LEU A 70 -26.21 -5.25 -1.40
C LEU A 70 -25.14 -6.35 -1.38
N GLU A 71 -23.89 -5.99 -1.07
CA GLU A 71 -22.82 -6.97 -0.86
C GLU A 71 -22.94 -7.62 0.52
N THR A 72 -23.04 -8.95 0.56
CA THR A 72 -23.16 -9.74 1.80
C THR A 72 -21.81 -10.20 2.32
N ASP A 73 -20.79 -10.20 1.48
CA ASP A 73 -19.44 -10.65 1.77
C ASP A 73 -18.57 -9.48 2.27
N SER A 74 -18.53 -9.31 3.59
CA SER A 74 -17.73 -8.26 4.23
C SER A 74 -16.24 -8.30 3.87
N PRO A 75 -15.58 -9.48 3.78
CA PRO A 75 -14.24 -9.59 3.18
C PRO A 75 -14.09 -8.96 1.81
N LYS A 76 -15.05 -9.09 0.89
CA LYS A 76 -14.98 -8.42 -0.42
C LYS A 76 -15.03 -6.90 -0.30
N ILE A 77 -15.92 -6.38 0.53
CA ILE A 77 -16.01 -4.92 0.78
C ILE A 77 -14.67 -4.42 1.34
N ALA A 78 -14.10 -5.14 2.32
CA ALA A 78 -12.82 -4.81 2.93
C ALA A 78 -11.66 -4.87 1.93
N ALA A 79 -11.63 -5.88 1.04
CA ALA A 79 -10.63 -6.01 -0.01
C ALA A 79 -10.69 -4.84 -0.99
N SER A 80 -11.88 -4.43 -1.45
CA SER A 80 -12.02 -3.26 -2.34
C SER A 80 -11.56 -1.96 -1.67
N ILE A 81 -11.84 -1.78 -0.36
CA ILE A 81 -11.34 -0.64 0.42
C ILE A 81 -9.80 -0.70 0.52
N LEU A 82 -9.25 -1.86 0.86
CA LEU A 82 -7.80 -2.05 1.01
C LEU A 82 -7.10 -1.75 -0.31
N ASP A 83 -7.51 -2.36 -1.42
CA ASP A 83 -6.87 -2.16 -2.71
C ASP A 83 -6.85 -0.69 -3.14
N GLN A 84 -7.93 0.05 -2.88
CA GLN A 84 -7.97 1.47 -3.17
C GLN A 84 -7.02 2.26 -2.24
N ALA A 85 -7.01 1.97 -0.94
CA ALA A 85 -6.13 2.63 0.03
C ALA A 85 -4.64 2.36 -0.25
N LEU A 86 -4.31 1.17 -0.73
CA LEU A 86 -2.94 0.79 -1.11
C LEU A 86 -2.52 1.37 -2.46
N THR A 87 -3.48 1.75 -3.30
CA THR A 87 -3.23 2.39 -4.61
C THR A 87 -3.11 3.91 -4.49
N ASP A 88 -4.02 4.55 -3.78
CA ASP A 88 -4.08 6.00 -3.58
C ASP A 88 -4.24 6.36 -2.09
N PRO A 89 -3.14 6.52 -1.35
CA PRO A 89 -3.18 6.78 0.10
C PRO A 89 -3.67 8.19 0.47
N ASN A 90 -3.89 9.09 -0.50
CA ASN A 90 -4.28 10.48 -0.24
C ASN A 90 -5.64 10.63 0.46
N PHE A 91 -6.47 9.58 0.39
CA PHE A 91 -7.82 9.53 0.97
C PHE A 91 -7.96 8.44 2.04
N VAL A 92 -6.84 8.03 2.66
CA VAL A 92 -6.83 6.96 3.67
C VAL A 92 -7.80 7.19 4.83
N ASP A 93 -7.94 8.45 5.28
CA ASP A 93 -8.91 8.88 6.28
C ASP A 93 -10.37 8.66 5.85
N LEU A 94 -10.65 8.88 4.57
CA LEU A 94 -11.97 8.68 3.99
C LEU A 94 -12.28 7.18 3.84
N TYR A 95 -11.32 6.36 3.41
CA TYR A 95 -11.48 4.90 3.34
C TYR A 95 -11.79 4.29 4.70
N VAL A 96 -11.05 4.69 5.74
CA VAL A 96 -11.30 4.26 7.12
C VAL A 96 -12.68 4.72 7.61
N ALA A 97 -13.08 5.96 7.29
CA ALA A 97 -14.41 6.45 7.61
C ALA A 97 -15.53 5.63 6.93
N LEU A 98 -15.34 5.22 5.67
CA LEU A 98 -16.28 4.33 4.97
C LEU A 98 -16.37 2.96 5.65
N ALA A 99 -15.24 2.32 5.97
CA ALA A 99 -15.22 1.04 6.68
C ALA A 99 -15.99 1.12 8.02
N LYS A 100 -15.72 2.17 8.81
CA LYS A 100 -16.38 2.43 10.10
C LYS A 100 -17.89 2.60 9.99
N THR A 101 -18.39 3.14 8.87
CA THR A 101 -19.84 3.30 8.65
C THR A 101 -20.59 1.99 8.41
N LEU A 102 -19.86 0.93 8.07
CA LEU A 102 -20.39 -0.41 7.82
C LEU A 102 -20.01 -1.40 8.93
N ASP A 103 -19.64 -0.93 10.12
CA ASP A 103 -19.12 -1.80 11.18
C ASP A 103 -20.15 -2.82 11.69
N ASN A 104 -21.45 -2.55 11.49
CA ASN A 104 -22.50 -3.53 11.70
C ASN A 104 -22.36 -4.81 10.85
N LYS A 105 -21.59 -4.76 9.77
CA LYS A 105 -21.25 -5.89 8.91
C LYS A 105 -19.88 -6.51 9.23
N ASN A 106 -19.21 -6.10 10.30
CA ASN A 106 -17.83 -6.52 10.62
C ASN A 106 -16.80 -6.17 9.52
N VAL A 107 -17.05 -5.13 8.72
CA VAL A 107 -16.13 -4.70 7.65
C VAL A 107 -14.79 -4.25 8.23
N THR A 108 -14.77 -3.58 9.38
CA THR A 108 -13.53 -3.18 10.06
C THR A 108 -12.68 -4.40 10.43
N SER A 109 -13.29 -5.44 11.01
CA SER A 109 -12.58 -6.67 11.39
C SER A 109 -11.99 -7.37 10.17
N ALA A 110 -12.74 -7.44 9.06
CA ALA A 110 -12.24 -7.98 7.81
C ALA A 110 -11.08 -7.14 7.25
N LEU A 111 -11.18 -5.81 7.30
CA LEU A 111 -10.12 -4.90 6.86
C LEU A 111 -8.84 -5.06 7.68
N LEU A 112 -8.93 -5.19 9.00
CA LEU A 112 -7.78 -5.44 9.87
C LEU A 112 -7.08 -6.76 9.52
N ASN A 113 -7.86 -7.83 9.26
CA ASN A 113 -7.30 -9.11 8.83
C ASN A 113 -6.58 -8.97 7.47
N SER A 114 -7.17 -8.28 6.51
CA SER A 114 -6.54 -8.06 5.21
C SER A 114 -5.27 -7.19 5.31
N CYS A 115 -5.24 -6.18 6.20
CA CYS A 115 -4.03 -5.40 6.47
C CYS A 115 -2.92 -6.28 7.10
N GLN A 116 -3.29 -7.21 7.97
CA GLN A 116 -2.37 -8.17 8.58
C GLN A 116 -1.78 -9.11 7.53
N ASP A 117 -2.62 -9.65 6.65
CA ASP A 117 -2.18 -10.50 5.53
C ASP A 117 -1.21 -9.73 4.63
N GLU A 118 -1.52 -8.46 4.30
CA GLU A 118 -0.66 -7.61 3.48
C GLU A 118 0.68 -7.32 4.15
N PHE A 119 0.67 -7.09 5.46
CA PHE A 119 1.87 -6.83 6.24
C PHE A 119 2.80 -8.05 6.31
N GLN A 120 2.25 -9.27 6.29
CA GLN A 120 3.00 -10.53 6.36
C GLN A 120 3.45 -11.06 4.99
N LYS A 121 3.04 -10.44 3.87
CA LYS A 121 3.47 -10.90 2.54
C LYS A 121 4.99 -10.86 2.40
N GLU A 122 5.56 -11.96 1.91
CA GLU A 122 6.97 -12.01 1.51
C GLU A 122 7.22 -11.17 0.26
N SER A 123 8.37 -10.50 0.20
CA SER A 123 8.73 -9.66 -0.94
C SER A 123 9.00 -10.49 -2.20
N PRO A 124 8.71 -9.95 -3.41
CA PRO A 124 9.07 -10.58 -4.67
C PRO A 124 10.56 -10.98 -4.73
N ALA A 125 11.46 -10.11 -4.27
CA ALA A 125 12.89 -10.43 -4.20
C ALA A 125 13.18 -11.66 -3.33
N SER A 126 12.57 -11.75 -2.14
CA SER A 126 12.75 -12.91 -1.25
C SER A 126 12.26 -14.21 -1.88
N LYS A 127 11.11 -14.18 -2.55
CA LYS A 127 10.54 -15.36 -3.23
C LYS A 127 11.41 -15.83 -4.39
N PHE A 128 11.93 -14.89 -5.18
CA PHE A 128 12.81 -15.23 -6.29
C PHE A 128 14.12 -15.86 -5.83
N PHE A 129 14.79 -15.31 -4.81
CA PHE A 129 16.02 -15.91 -4.30
C PHE A 129 15.81 -17.31 -3.69
N LYS A 130 14.58 -17.64 -3.26
CA LYS A 130 14.21 -18.99 -2.82
C LYS A 130 13.93 -19.94 -3.99
N ASN A 131 13.52 -19.43 -5.15
CA ASN A 131 13.14 -20.21 -6.32
C ASN A 131 14.20 -20.05 -7.42
N GLU A 132 15.19 -20.95 -7.48
CA GLU A 132 16.35 -20.93 -8.40
C GLU A 132 16.04 -20.97 -9.93
N SER A 133 14.81 -20.68 -10.37
CA SER A 133 14.33 -21.00 -11.72
C SER A 133 13.91 -19.83 -12.61
N ASP A 134 13.80 -18.59 -12.11
CA ASP A 134 13.36 -17.46 -12.95
C ASP A 134 14.54 -16.65 -13.50
N ASN A 135 14.58 -16.47 -14.82
CA ASN A 135 15.63 -15.72 -15.53
C ASN A 135 15.20 -14.28 -15.87
N ASN A 136 14.11 -13.76 -15.30
CA ASN A 136 13.59 -12.43 -15.60
C ASN A 136 13.87 -11.43 -14.47
N ALA A 137 15.12 -10.98 -14.36
CA ALA A 137 15.54 -10.03 -13.34
C ALA A 137 14.88 -8.65 -13.46
N ASP A 138 14.49 -8.21 -14.66
CA ASP A 138 13.91 -6.87 -14.87
C ASP A 138 12.46 -6.80 -14.35
N GLY A 139 11.63 -7.81 -14.63
CA GLY A 139 10.25 -7.85 -14.14
C GLY A 139 10.16 -7.91 -12.61
N MET A 140 11.15 -8.53 -11.97
CA MET A 140 11.22 -8.60 -10.52
C MET A 140 11.39 -7.25 -9.82
N TRP A 141 12.24 -6.37 -10.37
CA TRP A 141 12.52 -5.09 -9.71
C TRP A 141 11.29 -4.18 -9.73
N GLU A 142 10.52 -4.23 -10.81
CA GLU A 142 9.23 -3.54 -10.90
C GLU A 142 8.21 -4.10 -9.89
N GLU A 143 8.12 -5.43 -9.77
CA GLU A 143 7.26 -6.07 -8.75
C GLU A 143 7.69 -5.71 -7.33
N GLU A 144 8.99 -5.69 -7.04
CA GLU A 144 9.55 -5.32 -5.73
C GLU A 144 9.24 -3.86 -5.40
N GLU A 145 9.36 -2.93 -6.36
CA GLU A 145 9.01 -1.53 -6.13
C GLU A 145 7.52 -1.35 -5.84
N GLN A 146 6.65 -2.02 -6.60
CA GLN A 146 5.20 -2.02 -6.36
C GLN A 146 4.85 -2.62 -4.99
N PHE A 147 5.53 -3.71 -4.60
CA PHE A 147 5.39 -4.33 -3.29
C PHE A 147 5.76 -3.36 -2.17
N ARG A 148 6.91 -2.69 -2.26
CA ARG A 148 7.37 -1.71 -1.26
C ARG A 148 6.40 -0.55 -1.12
N LYS A 149 5.89 -0.04 -2.24
CA LYS A 149 4.88 1.03 -2.26
C LYS A 149 3.58 0.59 -1.59
N ARG A 150 3.07 -0.59 -1.94
CA ARG A 150 1.84 -1.13 -1.32
C ARG A 150 2.01 -1.34 0.18
N ARG A 151 3.14 -1.89 0.63
CA ARG A 151 3.37 -2.12 2.06
C ARG A 151 3.53 -0.82 2.85
N THR A 152 4.17 0.21 2.27
CA THR A 152 4.22 1.56 2.85
C THR A 152 2.81 2.16 2.99
N ASN A 153 1.97 2.03 1.95
CA ASN A 153 0.58 2.52 2.01
C ASN A 153 -0.27 1.72 3.01
N ASN A 154 0.04 0.44 3.23
CA ASN A 154 -0.62 -0.38 4.27
C ASN A 154 -0.29 0.15 5.67
N LEU A 155 0.94 0.61 5.91
CA LEU A 155 1.32 1.25 7.17
C LEU A 155 0.59 2.58 7.39
N LEU A 156 0.40 3.38 6.34
CA LEU A 156 -0.42 4.60 6.41
C LEU A 156 -1.87 4.26 6.78
N LEU A 157 -2.45 3.21 6.19
CA LEU A 157 -3.79 2.73 6.53
C LEU A 157 -3.88 2.25 7.97
N LEU A 158 -2.94 1.43 8.43
CA LEU A 158 -2.86 0.98 9.83
C LEU A 158 -2.73 2.15 10.81
N GLY A 159 -1.97 3.19 10.44
CA GLY A 159 -1.85 4.41 11.24
C GLY A 159 -3.18 5.15 11.38
N GLU A 160 -3.93 5.32 10.28
CA GLU A 160 -5.24 5.97 10.30
C GLU A 160 -6.30 5.11 11.02
N LEU A 161 -6.22 3.77 10.91
CA LEU A 161 -7.04 2.84 11.69
C LEU A 161 -6.78 2.99 13.20
N PHE A 162 -5.52 3.17 13.62
CA PHE A 162 -5.18 3.44 15.02
C PHE A 162 -5.74 4.77 15.50
N LYS A 163 -5.49 5.84 14.74
CA LYS A 163 -6.03 7.19 15.01
C LYS A 163 -7.56 7.21 15.10
N SER A 164 -8.24 6.40 14.29
CA SER A 164 -9.71 6.27 14.29
C SER A 164 -10.28 5.38 15.41
N GLY A 165 -9.41 4.79 16.25
CA GLY A 165 -9.77 3.92 17.36
C GLY A 165 -10.15 2.48 16.95
N LEU A 166 -9.78 2.06 15.74
CA LEU A 166 -10.14 0.76 15.18
C LEU A 166 -9.00 -0.26 15.30
N LEU A 167 -7.74 0.18 15.28
CA LEU A 167 -6.59 -0.63 15.66
C LEU A 167 -6.27 -0.37 17.14
N ASN A 168 -6.04 -1.43 17.92
CA ASN A 168 -5.75 -1.29 19.34
C ASN A 168 -4.26 -1.01 19.59
N LYS A 169 -3.98 -0.37 20.73
CA LYS A 169 -2.62 -0.01 21.14
C LYS A 169 -1.65 -1.19 21.15
N LYS A 170 -2.05 -2.37 21.65
CA LYS A 170 -1.18 -3.55 21.73
C LYS A 170 -0.71 -3.99 20.34
N ALA A 171 -1.62 -4.05 19.37
CA ALA A 171 -1.30 -4.38 17.99
C ALA A 171 -0.38 -3.32 17.36
N THR A 172 -0.65 -2.04 17.58
CA THR A 172 0.23 -0.94 17.15
C THR A 172 1.64 -1.09 17.71
N GLN A 173 1.77 -1.38 19.01
CA GLN A 173 3.08 -1.59 19.65
C GLN A 173 3.84 -2.79 19.07
N SER A 174 3.14 -3.87 18.73
CA SER A 174 3.74 -5.02 18.05
C SER A 174 4.29 -4.64 16.67
N ILE A 175 3.53 -3.90 15.87
CA ILE A 175 3.97 -3.44 14.55
C ILE A 175 5.22 -2.55 14.67
N ILE A 176 5.25 -1.62 15.64
CA ILE A 176 6.41 -0.75 15.89
C ILE A 176 7.66 -1.58 16.20
N ASN A 177 7.53 -2.56 17.09
CA ASN A 177 8.65 -3.41 17.49
C ASN A 177 9.18 -4.23 16.32
N GLU A 178 8.29 -4.83 15.51
CA GLU A 178 8.68 -5.61 14.34
C GLU A 178 9.38 -4.73 13.27
N LEU A 179 8.86 -3.53 13.00
CA LEU A 179 9.49 -2.60 12.06
C LEU A 179 10.88 -2.16 12.54
N LEU A 180 11.02 -1.85 13.83
CA LEU A 180 12.31 -1.47 14.40
C LEU A 180 13.32 -2.62 14.34
N GLU A 181 12.90 -3.86 14.60
CA GLU A 181 13.77 -5.04 14.45
C GLU A 181 14.27 -5.18 13.01
N LYS A 182 13.39 -5.00 12.02
CA LYS A 182 13.74 -5.04 10.58
C LYS A 182 14.72 -3.95 10.18
N CYS A 183 14.72 -2.78 10.83
CA CYS A 183 15.70 -1.72 10.52
C CYS A 183 17.16 -2.13 10.78
N SER A 184 17.38 -3.17 11.59
CA SER A 184 18.74 -3.68 11.86
C SER A 184 19.40 -4.31 10.62
N SER A 185 18.65 -4.58 9.54
CA SER A 185 19.21 -5.07 8.27
C SER A 185 20.04 -4.02 7.52
N GLN A 186 19.99 -2.74 7.95
CA GLN A 186 20.65 -1.60 7.28
C GLN A 186 20.19 -1.37 5.83
N GLU A 187 19.00 -1.86 5.47
CA GLU A 187 18.35 -1.55 4.21
C GLU A 187 17.51 -0.29 4.33
N ASP A 188 17.40 0.48 3.24
CA ASP A 188 16.67 1.75 3.24
C ASP A 188 15.17 1.57 3.49
N TYR A 189 14.62 0.50 2.93
CA TYR A 189 13.19 0.27 2.91
C TYR A 189 12.58 0.01 4.31
N PRO A 190 13.15 -0.85 5.18
CA PRO A 190 12.72 -1.00 6.57
C PRO A 190 12.72 0.31 7.39
N VAL A 191 13.74 1.17 7.20
CA VAL A 191 13.84 2.46 7.89
C VAL A 191 12.72 3.39 7.44
N GLN A 192 12.47 3.48 6.13
CA GLN A 192 11.36 4.26 5.59
C GLN A 192 10.00 3.81 6.13
N GLU A 193 9.75 2.50 6.21
CA GLU A 193 8.52 1.94 6.77
C GLU A 193 8.35 2.30 8.25
N TYR A 194 9.41 2.15 9.03
CA TYR A 194 9.42 2.49 10.45
C TYR A 194 9.12 3.98 10.69
N CYS A 195 9.81 4.87 9.96
CA CYS A 195 9.56 6.31 10.02
C CYS A 195 8.14 6.66 9.58
N THR A 196 7.66 6.07 8.49
CA THR A 196 6.29 6.28 7.97
C THR A 196 5.25 5.93 9.03
N PHE A 197 5.38 4.75 9.66
CA PHE A 197 4.41 4.31 10.65
C PHE A 197 4.47 5.17 11.91
N LEU A 198 5.67 5.47 12.44
CA LEU A 198 5.80 6.30 13.64
C LEU A 198 5.33 7.74 13.44
N ASN A 199 5.51 8.33 12.25
CA ASN A 199 4.93 9.63 11.95
C ASN A 199 3.40 9.61 12.06
N ALA A 200 2.76 8.51 11.65
CA ALA A 200 1.30 8.38 11.71
C ALA A 200 0.78 8.12 13.14
N VAL A 201 1.46 7.26 13.93
CA VAL A 201 0.94 6.81 15.24
C VAL A 201 1.56 7.52 16.44
N GLY A 202 2.76 8.07 16.30
CA GLY A 202 3.52 8.73 17.36
C GLY A 202 2.75 9.79 18.15
N PRO A 203 2.08 10.77 17.49
CA PRO A 203 1.29 11.78 18.18
C PRO A 203 0.23 11.16 19.11
N HIS A 204 -0.37 10.05 18.68
CA HIS A 204 -1.44 9.34 19.38
C HIS A 204 -0.94 8.38 20.48
N LEU A 205 0.35 8.03 20.46
CA LEU A 205 0.99 7.24 21.51
C LEU A 205 1.50 8.07 22.69
N SER A 206 1.43 9.40 22.59
CA SER A 206 1.86 10.33 23.66
C SER A 206 1.15 10.13 25.00
N SER A 207 0.04 9.39 25.05
CA SER A 207 -0.60 8.99 26.31
C SER A 207 0.20 7.95 27.11
N ASP A 208 1.12 7.23 26.46
CA ASP A 208 2.03 6.25 27.06
C ASP A 208 3.47 6.76 26.97
N GLN A 209 3.82 7.65 27.89
CA GLN A 209 5.13 8.32 27.92
C GLN A 209 6.28 7.33 28.09
N GLU A 210 6.11 6.31 28.94
CA GLU A 210 7.16 5.31 29.18
C GLU A 210 7.45 4.50 27.91
N TYR A 211 6.40 4.05 27.22
CA TYR A 211 6.56 3.31 25.97
C TYR A 211 7.21 4.17 24.89
N ILE A 212 6.73 5.39 24.65
CA ILE A 212 7.25 6.21 23.55
C ILE A 212 8.70 6.63 23.81
N VAL A 213 9.08 6.95 25.06
CA VAL A 213 10.48 7.24 25.43
C VAL A 213 11.39 6.04 25.19
N SER A 214 10.92 4.82 25.52
CA SER A 214 11.65 3.59 25.24
C SER A 214 11.85 3.36 23.74
N VAL A 215 10.81 3.58 22.93
CA VAL A 215 10.90 3.49 21.47
C VAL A 215 11.89 4.51 20.93
N MET A 216 11.79 5.79 21.34
CA MET A 216 12.69 6.85 20.86
C MET A 216 14.14 6.63 21.30
N SER A 217 14.38 6.05 22.47
CA SER A 217 15.74 5.67 22.90
C SER A 217 16.33 4.59 22.00
N ARG A 218 15.52 3.61 21.57
CA ARG A 218 15.94 2.59 20.59
C ARG A 218 16.14 3.20 19.20
N THR A 219 15.31 4.17 18.81
CA THR A 219 15.47 4.94 17.56
C THR A 219 16.80 5.69 17.53
N ASP A 220 17.18 6.36 18.63
CA ASP A 220 18.46 7.07 18.74
C ASP A 220 19.66 6.12 18.65
N ALA A 221 19.62 4.99 19.36
CA ALA A 221 20.66 3.97 19.25
C ALA A 221 20.79 3.43 17.82
N LEU A 222 19.66 3.21 17.13
CA LEU A 222 19.65 2.81 15.72
C LEU A 222 20.23 3.90 14.83
N ALA A 223 19.85 5.17 15.00
CA ALA A 223 20.37 6.30 14.24
C ALA A 223 21.89 6.44 14.37
N GLN A 224 22.45 6.20 15.55
CA GLN A 224 23.91 6.20 15.79
C GLN A 224 24.63 5.05 15.07
N SER A 225 23.95 3.95 14.79
CA SER A 225 24.50 2.79 14.09
C SER A 225 24.44 2.89 12.56
N LEU A 226 23.55 3.73 12.02
CA LEU A 226 23.36 3.95 10.59
C LEU A 226 24.18 5.15 10.08
N GLN A 227 24.28 5.28 8.77
CA GLN A 227 25.01 6.36 8.10
C GLN A 227 24.21 6.93 6.94
N GLY A 228 24.57 8.14 6.49
CA GLY A 228 23.97 8.77 5.32
C GLY A 228 22.48 9.07 5.52
N LEU A 229 21.69 8.88 4.46
CA LEU A 229 20.27 9.23 4.44
C LEU A 229 19.45 8.51 5.52
N LEU A 230 19.76 7.24 5.81
CA LEU A 230 19.02 6.47 6.82
C LEU A 230 19.20 7.02 8.23
N GLN A 231 20.40 7.51 8.54
CA GLN A 231 20.66 8.17 9.81
C GLN A 231 19.88 9.50 9.87
N GLU A 232 19.87 10.27 8.78
CA GLU A 232 19.15 11.55 8.74
C GLU A 232 17.63 11.36 8.87
N ASP A 233 17.04 10.34 8.23
CA ASP A 233 15.61 10.02 8.36
C ASP A 233 15.21 9.73 9.82
N LEU A 234 16.04 8.98 10.56
CA LEU A 234 15.80 8.71 11.98
C LEU A 234 16.03 9.94 12.86
N LYS A 235 17.02 10.79 12.53
CA LYS A 235 17.22 12.07 13.22
C LYS A 235 16.05 13.01 13.01
N ASP A 236 15.47 13.05 11.81
CA ASP A 236 14.28 13.85 11.51
C ASP A 236 13.08 13.36 12.32
N LEU A 237 12.91 12.04 12.45
CA LEU A 237 11.89 11.46 13.32
C LEU A 237 12.10 11.83 14.81
N LEU A 238 13.34 11.75 15.31
CA LEU A 238 13.68 12.16 16.68
C LEU A 238 13.45 13.66 16.90
N ASN A 239 13.78 14.49 15.91
CA ASN A 239 13.52 15.93 15.94
C ASN A 239 12.02 16.22 15.96
N LEU A 240 11.23 15.50 15.17
CA LEU A 240 9.78 15.61 15.18
C LEU A 240 9.22 15.27 16.57
N TYR A 241 9.69 14.16 17.18
CA TYR A 241 9.31 13.79 18.54
C TYR A 241 9.68 14.86 19.57
N ASN A 242 10.92 15.36 19.56
CA ASN A 242 11.40 16.40 20.47
C ASN A 242 10.61 17.71 20.33
N ASN A 243 10.05 17.97 19.15
CA ASN A 243 9.17 19.11 18.88
C ASN A 243 7.68 18.84 19.20
N GLY A 244 7.35 17.74 19.88
CA GLY A 244 5.98 17.40 20.26
C GLY A 244 5.12 16.93 19.07
N TRP A 245 5.75 16.27 18.11
CA TRP A 245 5.14 15.80 16.85
C TRP A 245 4.61 16.92 15.95
N GLN A 246 5.21 18.11 16.04
CA GLN A 246 4.86 19.26 15.20
C GLN A 246 5.99 19.56 14.21
N VAL A 247 5.63 19.63 12.92
CA VAL A 247 6.54 20.10 11.88
C VAL A 247 6.76 21.60 12.09
N ARG A 248 8.01 22.01 12.31
CA ARG A 248 8.40 23.42 12.33
C ARG A 248 9.08 23.75 11.01
N TYR A 249 8.46 24.66 10.25
CA TYR A 249 9.15 25.31 9.14
C TYR A 249 10.02 26.41 9.75
N ASN A 250 11.34 26.24 9.70
CA ASN A 250 12.29 27.32 9.97
C ASN A 250 12.44 28.19 8.72
#